data_AF-A0A1X0VGT2-F1
#
_entry.id   AF-A0A1X0VGT2-F1
#
_cell.length_a   1.000
_cell.length_b   1.000
_cell.length_c   1.000
_cell.angle_alpha   90.00
_cell.angle_beta   90.00
_cell.angle_gamma   90.00
#
_symmetry.space_group_name_H-M   'P 1'
#
loop_
_entity.id
_entity.type
_entity.pdbx_description
1 polymer ?
#
loop_
_entity_poly.entity_id
_entity_poly.type
_entity_poly.pdbx_seq_one_letter_code
_entity_poly.pdbx_strand_id
1 'polypeptide(L)'
;MIVAYNQRQKYILAKDAQKDQSYFCPGCREPVMLKVGDVKQKHFAHYSGTLCQTLTENETTAHLSGKMQLAQYLQQFGHVEIEAVIASIQQRPDILLTQGNQKLAIEYQCSPISQKRLMQRNAGYQSCHIKVIWILGETYYQRNLSQKTILKFMAAQQIVFYLSSNQMFVHRHHFIKADFSRVKYTEKCHHDLFIKPLQSLTYQHDVNKQRYKVHSLLMQQRVDKFLINHLYQHNRRLPDAPEWVFQGCTFGLNVANWHFRLLVVLLLEKIGLQHVIKKEKLSQILAQYFLGDDDFKIVQLRQIFCSLENHNFILQQGGYILIRRLPKWLNAK
;
A
#
# COMPACT_ATOMS: atom_id res chain seq x y z
N MET A 1 -13.99 15.40 -15.81
CA MET A 1 -12.83 16.32 -15.78
C MET A 1 -13.32 17.73 -15.48
N ILE A 2 -12.50 18.56 -14.81
CA ILE A 2 -12.92 19.91 -14.37
C ILE A 2 -12.26 21.01 -15.22
N VAL A 3 -11.21 20.69 -15.98
CA VAL A 3 -10.50 21.65 -16.83
C VAL A 3 -10.51 21.18 -18.28
N ALA A 4 -10.82 22.07 -19.23
CA ALA A 4 -10.73 21.81 -20.67
C ALA A 4 -10.10 22.99 -21.42
N TYR A 5 -9.63 22.77 -22.65
CA TYR A 5 -9.29 23.86 -23.57
C TYR A 5 -10.55 24.39 -24.24
N ASN A 6 -10.65 25.71 -24.43
CA ASN A 6 -11.58 26.27 -25.42
C ASN A 6 -10.94 26.33 -26.81
N GLN A 7 -11.69 26.81 -27.81
CA GLN A 7 -11.18 26.99 -29.19
C GLN A 7 -9.93 27.86 -29.30
N ARG A 8 -9.68 28.75 -28.32
CA ARG A 8 -8.49 29.62 -28.27
C ARG A 8 -7.32 28.97 -27.51
N GLN A 9 -7.39 27.65 -27.25
CA GLN A 9 -6.40 26.89 -26.47
C GLN A 9 -6.16 27.43 -25.06
N LYS A 10 -7.12 28.14 -24.49
CA LYS A 10 -7.07 28.58 -23.09
C LYS A 10 -7.69 27.52 -22.19
N TYR A 11 -7.07 27.27 -21.05
CA TYR A 11 -7.63 26.42 -20.01
C TYR A 11 -8.84 27.11 -19.38
N ILE A 12 -9.97 26.41 -19.35
CA ILE A 12 -11.24 26.86 -18.78
C ILE A 12 -11.68 25.84 -17.74
N LEU A 13 -12.01 26.34 -16.53
CA LEU A 13 -12.66 25.54 -15.51
C LEU A 13 -14.13 25.32 -15.88
N ALA A 14 -14.65 24.13 -15.63
CA ALA A 14 -16.03 23.78 -15.96
C ALA A 14 -17.06 24.69 -15.27
N LYS A 15 -16.74 25.26 -14.11
CA LYS A 15 -17.59 26.24 -13.42
C LYS A 15 -17.81 27.52 -14.25
N ASP A 16 -16.77 27.95 -14.96
CA ASP A 16 -16.70 29.19 -15.76
C ASP A 16 -17.06 28.95 -17.24
N ALA A 17 -17.30 27.70 -17.62
CA ALA A 17 -17.64 27.29 -18.97
C ALA A 17 -19.10 27.61 -19.35
N GLN A 18 -19.30 27.95 -20.62
CA GLN A 18 -20.58 28.31 -21.24
C GLN A 18 -21.02 27.20 -22.22
N LYS A 19 -22.32 26.89 -22.29
CA LYS A 19 -22.84 25.73 -23.07
C LYS A 19 -22.65 25.86 -24.60
N ASP A 20 -22.56 27.08 -25.09
CA ASP A 20 -22.47 27.47 -26.50
C ASP A 20 -21.03 27.46 -27.05
N GLN A 21 -20.03 27.22 -26.20
CA GLN A 21 -18.63 27.12 -26.60
C GLN A 21 -18.19 25.67 -26.81
N SER A 22 -17.30 25.45 -27.79
CA SER A 22 -16.62 24.16 -27.96
C SER A 22 -15.44 24.03 -27.01
N TYR A 23 -15.33 22.86 -26.38
CA TYR A 23 -14.23 22.52 -25.49
C TYR A 23 -13.53 21.24 -25.94
N PHE A 24 -12.25 21.13 -25.60
CA PHE A 24 -11.38 20.03 -25.99
C PHE A 24 -10.61 19.51 -24.77
N CYS A 25 -10.37 18.21 -24.74
CA CYS A 25 -9.59 17.59 -23.69
C CYS A 25 -8.13 18.05 -23.75
N PRO A 26 -7.51 18.53 -22.65
CA PRO A 26 -6.11 18.96 -22.69
C PRO A 26 -5.11 17.83 -22.96
N GLY A 27 -5.51 16.58 -22.72
CA GLY A 27 -4.66 15.42 -22.88
C GLY A 27 -4.73 14.80 -24.29
N CYS A 28 -5.91 14.37 -24.73
CA CYS A 28 -6.08 13.74 -26.06
C CYS A 28 -6.50 14.73 -27.16
N ARG A 29 -6.82 15.98 -26.82
CA ARG A 29 -7.32 17.02 -27.75
C ARG A 29 -8.68 16.74 -28.39
N GLU A 30 -9.32 15.62 -28.05
CA GLU A 30 -10.66 15.29 -28.52
C GLU A 30 -11.73 16.23 -27.94
N PRO A 31 -12.83 16.50 -28.67
CA PRO A 31 -13.95 17.30 -28.19
C PRO A 31 -14.56 16.75 -26.88
N VAL A 32 -14.95 17.64 -25.98
CA VAL A 32 -15.64 17.31 -24.73
C VAL A 32 -16.91 18.14 -24.57
N MET A 33 -17.92 17.54 -23.96
CA MET A 33 -19.20 18.16 -23.68
C MET A 33 -19.23 18.73 -22.27
N LEU A 34 -19.63 19.99 -22.11
CA LEU A 34 -19.95 20.56 -20.81
C LEU A 34 -21.27 19.97 -20.29
N LYS A 35 -21.18 19.16 -19.24
CA LYS A 35 -22.34 18.66 -18.48
C LYS A 35 -22.67 19.66 -17.38
N VAL A 36 -23.86 20.23 -17.47
CA VAL A 36 -24.45 21.10 -16.45
C VAL A 36 -25.63 20.35 -15.87
N GLY A 37 -25.62 20.09 -14.56
CA GLY A 37 -26.80 19.60 -13.84
C GLY A 37 -27.27 20.65 -12.85
N ASP A 38 -28.56 20.64 -12.51
CA ASP A 38 -29.13 21.60 -11.57
C ASP A 38 -28.63 21.39 -10.13
N VAL A 39 -28.25 20.15 -9.80
CA VAL A 39 -27.67 19.75 -8.50
C VAL A 39 -26.21 19.33 -8.60
N LYS A 40 -25.76 18.90 -9.79
CA LYS A 40 -24.43 18.32 -10.01
C LYS A 40 -23.43 19.38 -10.46
N GLN A 41 -22.23 19.34 -9.89
CA GLN A 41 -21.12 20.20 -10.29
C GLN A 41 -20.88 20.13 -11.82
N LYS A 42 -20.75 21.30 -12.45
CA LYS A 42 -20.38 21.40 -13.87
C LYS A 42 -19.06 20.66 -14.11
N HIS A 43 -19.02 19.84 -15.14
CA HIS A 43 -17.83 19.09 -15.52
C HIS A 43 -17.83 18.85 -17.03
N PHE A 44 -16.66 18.60 -17.59
CA PHE A 44 -16.55 18.14 -18.97
C PHE A 44 -16.54 16.60 -19.01
N ALA A 45 -17.15 16.05 -20.05
CA ALA A 45 -17.19 14.62 -20.33
C ALA A 45 -16.86 14.38 -21.80
N HIS A 46 -16.07 13.35 -22.09
CA HIS A 46 -15.89 12.91 -23.47
C HIS A 46 -17.18 12.34 -24.05
N TYR A 47 -17.29 12.36 -25.37
CA TYR A 47 -18.32 11.62 -26.08
C TYR A 47 -18.09 10.11 -25.93
N SER A 48 -19.18 9.34 -25.92
CA SER A 48 -19.12 7.88 -25.77
C SER A 48 -18.19 7.27 -26.83
N GLY A 49 -17.30 6.35 -26.43
CA GLY A 49 -16.35 5.69 -27.33
C GLY A 49 -15.00 6.41 -27.52
N THR A 50 -14.81 7.62 -26.97
CA THR A 50 -13.53 8.33 -27.06
C THR A 50 -12.45 7.65 -26.23
N LEU A 51 -11.33 7.27 -26.85
CA LEU A 51 -10.17 6.69 -26.16
C LEU A 51 -9.23 7.79 -25.67
N CYS A 52 -9.31 8.12 -24.38
CA CYS A 52 -8.42 9.09 -23.75
C CYS A 52 -7.43 8.39 -22.82
N GLN A 53 -6.15 8.30 -23.20
CA GLN A 53 -5.11 7.65 -22.38
C GLN A 53 -4.68 8.49 -21.17
N THR A 54 -4.95 9.79 -21.19
CA THR A 54 -4.62 10.74 -20.11
C THR A 54 -5.70 10.84 -19.05
N LEU A 55 -6.94 10.44 -19.36
CA LEU A 55 -8.05 10.41 -18.42
C LEU A 55 -8.27 8.99 -17.92
N THR A 56 -8.07 8.83 -16.62
CA THR A 56 -8.48 7.63 -15.89
C THR A 56 -9.95 7.78 -15.51
N GLU A 57 -10.80 7.06 -16.24
CA GLU A 57 -12.15 6.66 -15.85
C GLU A 57 -13.25 7.75 -15.87
N ASN A 58 -14.51 7.29 -15.92
CA ASN A 58 -15.71 8.10 -15.76
C ASN A 58 -15.76 8.66 -14.33
N GLU A 59 -15.14 9.83 -14.12
CA GLU A 59 -15.09 10.48 -12.81
C GLU A 59 -16.50 10.69 -12.24
N THR A 60 -16.73 10.17 -11.03
CA THR A 60 -17.99 10.37 -10.32
C THR A 60 -18.07 11.77 -9.73
N THR A 61 -19.28 12.22 -9.37
CA THR A 61 -19.47 13.50 -8.67
C THR A 61 -18.69 13.58 -7.36
N ALA A 62 -18.59 12.47 -6.64
CA ALA A 62 -17.79 12.38 -5.42
C ALA A 62 -16.29 12.59 -5.70
N HIS A 63 -15.77 12.01 -6.78
CA HIS A 63 -14.38 12.23 -7.21
C HIS A 63 -14.12 13.71 -7.54
N LEU A 64 -15.00 14.34 -8.31
CA LEU A 64 -14.88 15.75 -8.69
C LEU A 64 -14.93 16.68 -7.46
N SER A 65 -15.86 16.43 -6.54
CA SER A 65 -16.00 17.19 -5.30
C SER A 65 -14.76 17.06 -4.42
N GLY A 66 -14.31 15.83 -4.12
CA GLY A 66 -13.12 15.61 -3.30
C GLY A 66 -11.86 16.22 -3.90
N LYS A 67 -11.69 16.13 -5.23
CA LYS A 67 -10.60 16.79 -5.95
C LYS A 67 -10.60 18.31 -5.75
N MET A 68 -11.75 18.96 -5.90
CA MET A 68 -11.87 20.41 -5.69
C MET A 68 -11.57 20.82 -4.25
N GLN A 69 -12.11 20.07 -3.28
CA GLN A 69 -11.87 20.35 -1.86
C GLN A 69 -10.37 20.21 -1.51
N LEU A 70 -9.72 19.15 -2.00
CA LEU A 70 -8.28 18.97 -1.85
C LEU A 70 -7.49 20.10 -2.52
N ALA A 71 -7.87 20.51 -3.73
CA ALA A 71 -7.21 21.61 -4.43
C ALA A 71 -7.32 22.93 -3.65
N GLN A 72 -8.51 23.22 -3.10
CA GLN A 72 -8.72 24.38 -2.24
C GLN A 72 -7.90 24.30 -0.95
N TYR A 73 -7.91 23.15 -0.26
CA TYR A 73 -7.09 22.92 0.93
C TYR A 73 -5.59 23.16 0.64
N LEU A 74 -5.09 22.73 -0.52
CA LEU A 74 -3.67 22.82 -0.86
C LEU A 74 -3.19 24.22 -1.21
N GLN A 75 -4.08 25.17 -1.51
CA GLN A 75 -3.71 26.56 -1.85
C GLN A 75 -2.95 27.26 -0.71
N GLN A 76 -3.15 26.84 0.53
CA GLN A 76 -2.41 27.39 1.67
C GLN A 76 -0.90 27.04 1.65
N PHE A 77 -0.49 26.04 0.87
CA PHE A 77 0.90 25.57 0.79
C PHE A 77 1.64 26.07 -0.47
N GLY A 78 0.95 26.66 -1.45
CA GLY A 78 1.58 27.13 -2.69
C GLY A 78 0.60 27.29 -3.85
N HIS A 79 1.16 27.43 -5.05
CA HIS A 79 0.37 27.57 -6.28
C HIS A 79 -0.22 26.21 -6.68
N VAL A 80 -1.54 26.16 -6.90
CA VAL A 80 -2.28 24.93 -7.20
C VAL A 80 -2.87 24.99 -8.61
N GLU A 81 -2.56 23.96 -9.39
CA GLU A 81 -3.14 23.73 -10.72
C GLU A 81 -3.92 22.41 -10.72
N ILE A 82 -5.18 22.44 -11.17
CA ILE A 82 -6.03 21.23 -11.26
C ILE A 82 -5.87 20.63 -12.65
N GLU A 83 -5.67 19.31 -12.73
CA GLU A 83 -5.55 18.58 -14.00
C GLU A 83 -4.49 19.18 -14.96
N ALA A 84 -3.38 19.68 -14.41
CA ALA A 84 -2.28 20.26 -15.18
C ALA A 84 -1.63 19.20 -16.08
N VAL A 85 -1.44 19.51 -17.37
CA VAL A 85 -0.78 18.58 -18.30
C VAL A 85 0.73 18.73 -18.17
N ILE A 86 1.41 17.66 -17.78
CA ILE A 86 2.87 17.58 -17.75
C ILE A 86 3.31 16.95 -19.07
N ALA A 87 3.51 17.80 -20.07
CA ALA A 87 3.71 17.39 -21.47
C ALA A 87 4.88 16.42 -21.66
N SER A 88 5.99 16.60 -20.93
CA SER A 88 7.20 15.76 -21.01
C SER A 88 6.95 14.28 -20.71
N ILE A 89 5.91 13.98 -19.92
CA ILE A 89 5.55 12.61 -19.53
C ILE A 89 4.13 12.23 -19.95
N GLN A 90 3.43 13.13 -20.66
CA GLN A 90 2.04 12.95 -21.07
C GLN A 90 1.11 12.53 -19.90
N GLN A 91 1.41 13.02 -18.70
CA GLN A 91 0.64 12.75 -17.49
C GLN A 91 -0.13 13.98 -17.06
N ARG A 92 -1.18 13.71 -16.30
CA ARG A 92 -2.07 14.70 -15.73
C ARG A 92 -2.40 14.28 -14.30
N PRO A 93 -1.70 14.83 -13.28
CA PRO A 93 -2.11 14.64 -11.90
C PRO A 93 -3.48 15.28 -11.69
N ASP A 94 -4.21 14.82 -10.69
CA ASP A 94 -5.46 15.49 -10.31
C ASP A 94 -5.19 16.91 -9.83
N ILE A 95 -4.11 17.11 -9.07
CA ILE A 95 -3.68 18.41 -8.56
C ILE A 95 -2.15 18.46 -8.63
N LEU A 96 -1.62 19.57 -9.14
CA LEU A 96 -0.20 19.90 -9.10
C LEU A 96 0.00 21.09 -8.16
N LEU A 97 0.72 20.87 -7.06
CA LEU A 97 1.15 21.91 -6.14
C LEU A 97 2.58 22.33 -6.48
N THR A 98 2.79 23.63 -6.64
CA THR A 98 4.11 24.23 -6.81
C THR A 98 4.42 25.16 -5.64
N GLN A 99 5.50 24.88 -4.92
CA GLN A 99 6.00 25.70 -3.82
C GLN A 99 7.47 26.02 -4.07
N GLY A 100 7.76 27.28 -4.41
CA GLY A 100 9.09 27.68 -4.90
C GLY A 100 9.47 26.85 -6.15
N ASN A 101 10.62 26.19 -6.10
CA ASN A 101 11.11 25.32 -7.18
C ASN A 101 10.65 23.86 -7.05
N GLN A 102 9.87 23.52 -6.03
CA GLN A 102 9.43 22.14 -5.80
C GLN A 102 8.01 21.92 -6.35
N LYS A 103 7.82 20.76 -6.97
CA LYS A 103 6.53 20.31 -7.50
C LYS A 103 6.09 19.02 -6.81
N LEU A 104 4.81 18.98 -6.47
CA LEU A 104 4.16 17.85 -5.83
C LEU A 104 2.86 17.52 -6.60
N ALA A 105 2.82 16.34 -7.20
CA ALA A 105 1.61 15.76 -7.75
C ALA A 105 0.78 15.13 -6.63
N ILE A 106 -0.52 15.43 -6.61
CA ILE A 106 -1.49 14.74 -5.77
C ILE A 106 -2.46 13.97 -6.67
N GLU A 107 -2.65 12.71 -6.33
CA GLU A 107 -3.56 11.78 -7.01
C GLU A 107 -4.69 11.43 -6.06
N TYR A 108 -5.95 11.71 -6.43
CA TYR A 108 -7.11 11.39 -5.62
C TYR A 108 -7.84 10.16 -6.18
N GLN A 109 -7.45 8.98 -5.70
CA GLN A 109 -7.93 7.72 -6.28
C GLN A 109 -9.24 7.24 -5.61
N CYS A 110 -10.36 7.35 -6.33
CA CYS A 110 -11.67 6.84 -5.90
C CYS A 110 -12.08 5.49 -6.51
N SER A 111 -11.22 4.87 -7.32
CA SER A 111 -11.57 3.65 -8.06
C SER A 111 -10.37 2.74 -8.29
N PRO A 112 -10.56 1.46 -8.66
CA PRO A 112 -9.45 0.51 -8.83
C PRO A 112 -8.43 0.88 -9.92
N ILE A 113 -7.23 1.33 -9.53
CA ILE A 113 -6.08 1.44 -10.45
C ILE A 113 -5.20 0.18 -10.43
N SER A 114 -4.73 -0.26 -11.60
CA SER A 114 -3.79 -1.39 -11.71
C SER A 114 -2.40 -1.03 -11.17
N GLN A 115 -1.66 -2.02 -10.64
CA GLN A 115 -0.30 -1.82 -10.15
C GLN A 115 0.61 -1.25 -11.25
N LYS A 116 0.52 -1.81 -12.47
CA LYS A 116 1.30 -1.36 -13.63
C LYS A 116 1.07 0.12 -13.93
N ARG A 117 -0.19 0.57 -13.95
CA ARG A 117 -0.53 1.96 -14.23
C ARG A 117 -0.06 2.92 -13.13
N LEU A 118 -0.21 2.53 -11.87
CA LEU A 118 0.29 3.32 -10.74
C LEU A 118 1.82 3.47 -10.79
N MET A 119 2.55 2.38 -11.06
CA MET A 119 4.00 2.42 -11.22
C MET A 119 4.44 3.29 -12.39
N GLN A 120 3.76 3.20 -13.54
CA GLN A 120 4.01 4.08 -14.68
C GLN A 120 3.86 5.55 -14.30
N ARG A 121 2.79 5.90 -13.58
CA ARG A 121 2.55 7.28 -13.13
C ARG A 121 3.64 7.77 -12.18
N ASN A 122 4.00 6.96 -11.19
CA ASN A 122 5.09 7.29 -10.25
C ASN A 122 6.42 7.50 -10.97
N ALA A 123 6.76 6.63 -11.92
CA ALA A 123 7.99 6.74 -12.70
C ALA A 123 8.03 8.02 -13.55
N GLY A 124 6.91 8.41 -14.16
CA GLY A 124 6.82 9.67 -14.90
C GLY A 124 7.00 10.90 -14.00
N TYR A 125 6.39 10.92 -12.81
CA TYR A 125 6.63 12.03 -11.88
C TYR A 125 8.09 12.09 -11.43
N GLN A 126 8.67 10.93 -11.10
CA GLN A 126 10.07 10.84 -10.69
C GLN A 126 11.04 11.33 -11.77
N SER A 127 10.83 11.00 -13.05
CA SER A 127 11.69 11.47 -14.14
C SER A 127 11.68 12.99 -14.33
N CYS A 128 10.61 13.65 -13.88
CA CYS A 128 10.48 15.11 -13.87
C CYS A 128 10.86 15.77 -12.53
N HIS A 129 11.44 15.02 -11.58
CA HIS A 129 11.73 15.49 -10.22
C HIS A 129 10.48 16.00 -9.47
N ILE A 130 9.31 15.44 -9.82
CA ILE A 130 8.02 15.74 -9.19
C ILE A 130 7.76 14.65 -8.15
N LYS A 131 7.53 15.05 -6.89
CA LYS A 131 7.09 14.13 -5.83
C LYS A 131 5.62 13.78 -6.05
N VAL A 132 5.17 12.62 -5.57
CA VAL A 132 3.75 12.22 -5.67
C VAL A 132 3.20 11.75 -4.34
N ILE A 133 1.97 12.16 -4.01
CA ILE A 133 1.18 11.61 -2.91
C ILE A 133 -0.13 11.04 -3.48
N TRP A 134 -0.40 9.80 -3.13
CA TRP A 134 -1.67 9.14 -3.42
C TRP A 134 -2.60 9.28 -2.22
N ILE A 135 -3.79 9.82 -2.47
CA ILE A 135 -4.87 9.99 -1.49
C ILE A 135 -6.04 9.13 -1.95
N LEU A 136 -6.54 8.26 -1.07
CA LEU A 136 -7.63 7.34 -1.39
C LEU A 136 -8.99 7.92 -1.00
N GLY A 137 -10.00 7.78 -1.87
CA GLY A 137 -11.37 8.23 -1.59
C GLY A 137 -12.21 7.25 -0.74
N GLU A 138 -13.48 7.61 -0.51
CA GLU A 138 -14.41 6.88 0.36
C GLU A 138 -14.64 5.43 -0.07
N THR A 139 -14.61 5.16 -1.37
CA THR A 139 -14.80 3.81 -1.91
C THR A 139 -13.72 2.84 -1.43
N TYR A 140 -12.48 3.32 -1.23
CA TYR A 140 -11.40 2.55 -0.63
C TYR A 140 -11.54 2.49 0.88
N TYR A 141 -11.95 3.59 1.52
CA TYR A 141 -12.12 3.66 2.96
C TYR A 141 -13.16 2.65 3.50
N GLN A 142 -14.28 2.51 2.79
CA GLN A 142 -15.39 1.61 3.13
C GLN A 142 -15.07 0.13 2.89
N ARG A 143 -13.97 -0.18 2.19
CA ARG A 143 -13.57 -1.55 1.84
C ARG A 143 -12.57 -2.11 2.84
N ASN A 144 -12.62 -3.44 3.02
CA ASN A 144 -11.53 -4.17 3.67
C ASN A 144 -10.37 -4.33 2.67
N LEU A 145 -9.35 -3.47 2.77
CA LEU A 145 -8.23 -3.49 1.84
C LEU A 145 -7.33 -4.72 2.05
N SER A 146 -6.92 -5.33 0.92
CA SER A 146 -5.93 -6.40 0.93
C SER A 146 -4.54 -5.85 1.27
N GLN A 147 -3.63 -6.71 1.76
CA GLN A 147 -2.23 -6.33 1.99
C GLN A 147 -1.57 -5.76 0.72
N LYS A 148 -1.83 -6.38 -0.45
CA LYS A 148 -1.34 -5.91 -1.75
C LYS A 148 -1.85 -4.50 -2.07
N THR A 149 -3.13 -4.24 -1.83
CA THR A 149 -3.72 -2.91 -2.07
C THR A 149 -3.14 -1.86 -1.14
N ILE A 150 -2.96 -2.19 0.14
CA ILE A 150 -2.35 -1.27 1.13
C ILE A 150 -0.93 -0.94 0.71
N LEU A 151 -0.09 -1.96 0.43
CA LEU A 151 1.30 -1.78 0.00
C LEU A 151 1.42 -0.98 -1.30
N LYS A 152 0.49 -1.19 -2.24
CA LYS A 152 0.46 -0.45 -3.51
C LYS A 152 0.39 1.08 -3.33
N PHE A 153 -0.31 1.55 -2.29
CA PHE A 153 -0.50 2.98 -2.01
C PHE A 153 0.31 3.45 -0.80
N MET A 154 1.08 2.58 -0.17
CA MET A 154 1.83 2.90 1.04
C MET A 154 2.98 3.83 0.69
N ALA A 155 3.07 4.95 1.41
CA ALA A 155 4.19 5.87 1.37
C ALA A 155 4.60 6.16 2.82
N ALA A 156 5.90 6.10 3.13
CA ALA A 156 6.41 6.33 4.49
C ALA A 156 5.66 5.52 5.58
N GLN A 157 5.35 4.24 5.30
CA GLN A 157 4.64 3.32 6.19
C GLN A 157 3.17 3.70 6.53
N GLN A 158 2.57 4.61 5.76
CA GLN A 158 1.18 5.01 5.91
C GLN A 158 0.44 4.99 4.57
N ILE A 159 -0.90 4.92 4.64
CA ILE A 159 -1.78 5.31 3.54
C ILE A 159 -2.67 6.43 4.03
N VAL A 160 -3.03 7.33 3.12
CA VAL A 160 -3.88 8.48 3.42
C VAL A 160 -5.18 8.36 2.64
N PHE A 161 -6.28 8.66 3.33
CA PHE A 161 -7.59 8.83 2.72
C PHE A 161 -8.03 10.28 2.86
N TYR A 162 -8.87 10.71 1.95
CA TYR A 162 -9.65 11.93 2.10
C TYR A 162 -11.13 11.60 1.91
N LEU A 163 -11.93 11.92 2.92
CA LEU A 163 -13.36 11.67 2.95
C LEU A 163 -14.07 12.99 2.61
N SER A 164 -14.31 13.20 1.32
CA SER A 164 -15.01 14.37 0.77
C SER A 164 -16.40 14.62 1.34
N SER A 165 -17.09 13.58 1.84
CA SER A 165 -18.40 13.72 2.50
C SER A 165 -18.32 14.56 3.77
N ASN A 166 -17.21 14.48 4.50
CA ASN A 166 -17.04 15.11 5.82
C ASN A 166 -15.81 16.04 5.86
N GLN A 167 -15.09 16.18 4.74
CA GLN A 167 -13.88 17.01 4.60
C GLN A 167 -12.77 16.65 5.60
N MET A 168 -12.51 15.35 5.75
CA MET A 168 -11.52 14.82 6.70
C MET A 168 -10.43 14.01 6.01
N PHE A 169 -9.19 14.15 6.48
CA PHE A 169 -8.12 13.21 6.21
C PHE A 169 -8.16 12.06 7.22
N VAL A 170 -7.91 10.86 6.71
CA VAL A 170 -7.71 9.67 7.55
C VAL A 170 -6.36 9.05 7.24
N HIS A 171 -5.52 8.91 8.26
CA HIS A 171 -4.22 8.26 8.16
C HIS A 171 -4.29 6.87 8.77
N ARG A 172 -3.99 5.84 7.98
CA ARG A 172 -3.78 4.49 8.49
C ARG A 172 -2.30 4.14 8.44
N HIS A 173 -1.78 3.67 9.57
CA HIS A 173 -0.37 3.30 9.73
C HIS A 173 -0.23 2.15 10.73
N HIS A 174 1.00 1.67 11.01
CA HIS A 174 1.27 0.49 11.85
C HIS A 174 0.44 -0.73 11.47
N PHE A 175 0.52 -1.13 10.20
CA PHE A 175 -0.21 -2.30 9.71
C PHE A 175 0.33 -3.59 10.32
N ILE A 176 -0.57 -4.41 10.85
CA ILE A 176 -0.29 -5.70 11.46
C ILE A 176 -1.20 -6.75 10.83
N LYS A 177 -0.65 -7.90 10.45
CA LYS A 177 -1.42 -9.01 9.89
C LYS A 177 -1.16 -10.28 10.70
N ALA A 178 -1.91 -10.46 11.78
CA ALA A 178 -1.95 -11.74 12.49
C ALA A 178 -2.59 -12.86 11.66
N ASP A 179 -2.19 -14.10 11.92
CA ASP A 179 -2.86 -15.25 11.32
C ASP A 179 -4.35 -15.29 11.68
N PHE A 180 -5.14 -15.76 10.71
CA PHE A 180 -6.59 -15.92 10.84
C PHE A 180 -7.35 -14.65 11.27
N SER A 181 -6.74 -13.48 11.07
CA SER A 181 -7.27 -12.17 11.43
C SER A 181 -7.20 -11.22 10.25
N ARG A 182 -8.06 -10.20 10.22
CA ARG A 182 -7.94 -9.10 9.25
C ARG A 182 -6.68 -8.26 9.54
N VAL A 183 -6.26 -7.47 8.56
CA VAL A 183 -5.21 -6.46 8.79
C VAL A 183 -5.73 -5.49 9.86
N LYS A 184 -4.93 -5.28 10.91
CA LYS A 184 -5.14 -4.22 11.90
C LYS A 184 -4.20 -3.07 11.58
N TYR A 185 -4.56 -1.87 12.02
CA TYR A 185 -3.80 -0.65 11.82
C TYR A 185 -4.21 0.36 12.89
N THR A 186 -3.38 1.37 13.11
CA THR A 186 -3.78 2.59 13.80
C THR A 186 -4.44 3.51 12.80
N GLU A 187 -5.52 4.15 13.20
CA GLU A 187 -6.23 5.13 12.39
C GLU A 187 -6.29 6.46 13.14
N LYS A 188 -6.05 7.55 12.41
CA LYS A 188 -6.27 8.90 12.91
C LYS A 188 -7.01 9.74 11.90
N CYS A 189 -7.98 10.51 12.40
CA CYS A 189 -8.81 11.40 11.62
C CYS A 189 -8.42 12.85 11.97
N HIS A 190 -8.08 13.65 10.95
CA HIS A 190 -7.61 15.03 11.11
C HIS A 190 -8.05 15.90 9.93
N HIS A 191 -8.00 17.22 10.09
CA HIS A 191 -8.21 18.17 9.00
C HIS A 191 -6.94 18.44 8.18
N ASP A 192 -5.79 17.90 8.62
CA ASP A 192 -4.50 18.12 7.98
C ASP A 192 -3.98 16.88 7.26
N LEU A 193 -3.44 17.10 6.06
CA LEU A 193 -2.74 16.09 5.27
C LEU A 193 -1.38 15.71 5.87
N PHE A 194 -0.73 16.64 6.59
CA PHE A 194 0.62 16.44 7.12
C PHE A 194 0.58 16.28 8.63
N ILE A 195 0.67 15.02 9.10
CA ILE A 195 0.64 14.69 10.53
C ILE A 195 2.01 14.19 11.03
N LYS A 196 2.29 14.41 12.33
CA LYS A 196 3.46 13.82 13.01
C LYS A 196 3.30 12.30 13.15
N PRO A 197 4.40 11.52 13.11
CA PRO A 197 4.36 10.08 13.35
C PRO A 197 3.82 9.76 14.74
N LEU A 198 3.17 8.61 14.88
CA LEU A 198 2.46 8.22 16.09
C LEU A 198 3.09 6.99 16.74
N GLN A 199 2.65 6.69 17.96
CA GLN A 199 3.12 5.52 18.71
C GLN A 199 2.62 4.20 18.09
N SER A 200 3.44 3.16 18.24
CA SER A 200 3.24 1.83 17.67
C SER A 200 2.12 1.04 18.36
N LEU A 201 1.42 0.19 17.60
CA LEU A 201 0.52 -0.81 18.16
C LEU A 201 1.29 -1.99 18.76
N THR A 202 0.91 -2.41 19.95
CA THR A 202 1.22 -3.72 20.51
C THR A 202 0.09 -4.70 20.22
N TYR A 203 0.40 -5.85 19.64
CA TYR A 203 -0.57 -6.92 19.41
C TYR A 203 -0.34 -8.06 20.41
N GLN A 204 -1.36 -8.40 21.19
CA GLN A 204 -1.31 -9.58 22.07
C GLN A 204 -1.68 -10.84 21.29
N HIS A 205 -0.83 -11.86 21.41
CA HIS A 205 -0.99 -13.14 20.72
C HIS A 205 -1.69 -14.16 21.60
N ASP A 206 -2.75 -14.78 21.08
CA ASP A 206 -3.30 -16.02 21.63
C ASP A 206 -2.71 -17.21 20.86
N VAL A 207 -1.57 -17.68 21.35
CA VAL A 207 -0.78 -18.78 20.75
C VAL A 207 -1.61 -20.06 20.66
N ASN A 208 -2.36 -20.39 21.71
CA ASN A 208 -3.13 -21.64 21.76
C ASN A 208 -4.25 -21.64 20.73
N LYS A 209 -4.97 -20.52 20.59
CA LYS A 209 -5.98 -20.35 19.54
C LYS A 209 -5.37 -20.43 18.14
N GLN A 210 -4.19 -19.85 17.92
CA GLN A 210 -3.51 -19.96 16.64
C GLN A 210 -3.11 -21.41 16.33
N ARG A 211 -2.51 -22.10 17.30
CA ARG A 211 -2.13 -23.52 17.18
C ARG A 211 -3.34 -24.40 16.85
N TYR A 212 -4.46 -24.20 17.54
CA TYR A 212 -5.71 -24.92 17.26
C TYR A 212 -6.20 -24.68 15.82
N LYS A 213 -6.17 -23.42 15.34
CA LYS A 213 -6.56 -23.10 13.97
C LYS A 213 -5.64 -23.74 12.93
N VAL A 214 -4.33 -23.77 13.16
CA VAL A 214 -3.38 -24.47 12.29
C VAL A 214 -3.64 -25.98 12.30
N HIS A 215 -3.92 -26.57 13.46
CA HIS A 215 -4.29 -27.98 13.57
C HIS A 215 -5.60 -28.29 12.79
N SER A 216 -6.58 -27.39 12.85
CA SER A 216 -7.80 -27.51 12.05
C SER A 216 -7.52 -27.49 10.54
N LEU A 217 -6.58 -26.66 10.06
CA LEU A 217 -6.16 -26.68 8.65
C LEU A 217 -5.53 -28.02 8.25
N LEU A 218 -4.74 -28.63 9.14
CA LEU A 218 -4.13 -29.93 8.92
C LEU A 218 -5.20 -31.02 8.74
N MET A 219 -6.20 -31.05 9.62
CA MET A 219 -7.33 -32.01 9.55
C MET A 219 -8.17 -31.84 8.29
N GLN A 220 -8.29 -30.60 7.80
CA GLN A 220 -8.98 -30.28 6.55
C GLN A 220 -8.13 -30.53 5.29
N GLN A 221 -6.90 -31.05 5.42
CA GLN A 221 -5.94 -31.23 4.31
C GLN A 221 -5.63 -29.93 3.54
N ARG A 222 -5.65 -28.79 4.24
CA ARG A 222 -5.39 -27.45 3.67
C ARG A 222 -3.95 -26.98 3.86
N VAL A 223 -3.09 -27.87 4.34
CA VAL A 223 -1.64 -27.66 4.45
C VAL A 223 -0.96 -28.52 3.39
N ASP A 224 0.08 -27.97 2.78
CA ASP A 224 0.85 -28.63 1.73
C ASP A 224 1.36 -30.02 2.18
N LYS A 225 1.10 -31.05 1.36
CA LYS A 225 1.45 -32.44 1.68
C LYS A 225 2.96 -32.67 1.70
N PHE A 226 3.73 -31.99 0.86
CA PHE A 226 5.19 -32.09 0.85
C PHE A 226 5.77 -31.54 2.14
N LEU A 227 5.29 -30.39 2.61
CA LEU A 227 5.69 -29.83 3.91
C LEU A 227 5.39 -30.81 5.05
N ILE A 228 4.19 -31.40 5.07
CA ILE A 228 3.79 -32.37 6.10
C ILE A 228 4.72 -33.60 6.09
N ASN A 229 4.96 -34.17 4.91
CA ASN A 229 5.83 -35.34 4.74
C ASN A 229 7.26 -35.04 5.20
N HIS A 230 7.80 -33.88 4.83
CA HIS A 230 9.11 -33.42 5.29
C HIS A 230 9.17 -33.33 6.82
N LEU A 231 8.15 -32.76 7.47
CA LEU A 231 8.12 -32.73 8.94
C LEU A 231 8.14 -34.13 9.55
N TYR A 232 7.33 -35.07 9.05
CA TYR A 232 7.29 -36.43 9.55
C TYR A 232 8.61 -37.19 9.38
N GLN A 233 9.28 -37.04 8.24
CA GLN A 233 10.60 -37.63 7.99
C GLN A 233 11.66 -37.15 8.99
N HIS A 234 11.48 -35.95 9.54
CA HIS A 234 12.33 -35.37 10.58
C HIS A 234 11.77 -35.52 12.00
N ASN A 235 10.83 -36.45 12.23
CA ASN A 235 10.18 -36.69 13.53
C ASN A 235 9.50 -35.45 14.15
N ARG A 236 8.95 -34.58 13.30
CA ARG A 236 8.27 -33.34 13.69
C ARG A 236 6.80 -33.38 13.33
N ARG A 237 6.00 -32.66 14.10
CA ARG A 237 4.56 -32.48 13.84
C ARG A 237 4.24 -31.00 13.89
N LEU A 238 3.49 -30.50 12.91
CA LEU A 238 3.14 -29.08 12.82
C LEU A 238 2.49 -28.51 14.10
N PRO A 239 1.57 -29.20 14.80
CA PRO A 239 1.01 -28.71 16.06
C PRO A 239 2.05 -28.52 17.17
N ASP A 240 3.15 -29.28 17.13
CA ASP A 240 4.25 -29.23 18.09
C ASP A 240 5.34 -28.22 17.70
N ALA A 241 5.12 -27.44 16.64
CA ALA A 241 6.06 -26.42 16.22
C ALA A 241 6.36 -25.43 17.37
N PRO A 242 7.57 -24.84 17.38
CA PRO A 242 7.95 -23.88 18.39
C PRO A 242 6.93 -22.74 18.53
N GLU A 243 6.73 -22.27 19.75
CA GLU A 243 5.74 -21.22 20.05
C GLU A 243 5.85 -19.99 19.14
N TRP A 244 7.07 -19.58 18.81
CA TRP A 244 7.36 -18.44 17.94
C TRP A 244 6.65 -18.52 16.58
N VAL A 245 6.40 -19.74 16.06
CA VAL A 245 5.64 -19.98 14.82
C VAL A 245 4.22 -19.42 14.92
N PHE A 246 3.58 -19.53 16.08
CA PHE A 246 2.20 -19.13 16.35
C PHE A 246 2.08 -17.72 16.96
N GLN A 247 3.17 -16.95 16.94
CA GLN A 247 3.20 -15.55 17.37
C GLN A 247 3.30 -14.60 16.16
N GLY A 248 2.94 -15.07 14.97
CA GLY A 248 3.07 -14.32 13.72
C GLY A 248 2.05 -13.20 13.57
N CYS A 249 2.54 -11.98 13.30
CA CYS A 249 1.71 -10.84 12.94
C CYS A 249 2.31 -9.91 11.87
N THR A 250 3.33 -10.39 11.17
CA THR A 250 4.06 -9.65 10.14
C THR A 250 3.13 -9.25 9.00
N PHE A 251 3.11 -7.96 8.68
CA PHE A 251 2.37 -7.41 7.55
C PHE A 251 3.20 -7.50 6.27
N GLY A 252 2.55 -7.77 5.15
CA GLY A 252 3.18 -7.81 3.83
C GLY A 252 3.75 -9.16 3.42
N LEU A 253 3.42 -10.25 4.12
CA LEU A 253 3.77 -11.60 3.64
C LEU A 253 2.86 -12.06 2.50
N ASN A 254 3.42 -12.79 1.53
CA ASN A 254 2.70 -13.47 0.45
C ASN A 254 2.20 -14.87 0.84
N VAL A 255 2.63 -15.39 1.98
CA VAL A 255 2.16 -16.62 2.63
C VAL A 255 1.58 -16.31 4.02
N ALA A 256 0.94 -17.31 4.65
CA ALA A 256 0.49 -17.19 6.03
C ALA A 256 1.68 -16.97 7.00
N ASN A 257 1.43 -16.30 8.12
CA ASN A 257 2.48 -15.93 9.07
C ASN A 257 3.10 -17.17 9.71
N TRP A 258 2.27 -18.11 10.18
CA TRP A 258 2.71 -19.39 10.73
C TRP A 258 3.56 -20.18 9.73
N HIS A 259 3.20 -20.16 8.44
CA HIS A 259 3.94 -20.88 7.41
C HIS A 259 5.32 -20.24 7.21
N PHE A 260 5.37 -18.92 7.02
CA PHE A 260 6.66 -18.21 6.92
C PHE A 260 7.57 -18.48 8.13
N ARG A 261 7.03 -18.38 9.34
CA ARG A 261 7.81 -18.59 10.56
C ARG A 261 8.28 -20.03 10.72
N LEU A 262 7.46 -21.00 10.35
CA LEU A 262 7.88 -22.40 10.29
C LEU A 262 9.07 -22.58 9.34
N LEU A 263 9.02 -21.98 8.15
CA LEU A 263 10.15 -22.05 7.20
C LEU A 263 11.41 -21.42 7.77
N VAL A 264 11.29 -20.31 8.51
CA VAL A 264 12.42 -19.71 9.24
C VAL A 264 12.98 -20.68 10.28
N VAL A 265 12.15 -21.33 11.09
CA VAL A 265 12.60 -22.35 12.07
C VAL A 265 13.38 -23.46 11.36
N LEU A 266 12.82 -24.03 10.29
CA LEU A 266 13.46 -25.09 9.51
C LEU A 266 14.80 -24.63 8.90
N LEU A 267 14.88 -23.38 8.46
CA LEU A 267 16.10 -22.79 7.93
C LEU A 267 17.18 -22.62 9.00
N LEU A 268 16.82 -22.17 10.21
CA LEU A 268 17.78 -22.07 11.33
C LEU A 268 18.33 -23.45 11.71
N GLU A 269 17.49 -24.48 11.72
CA GLU A 269 17.91 -25.86 12.00
C GLU A 269 18.81 -26.42 10.90
N LYS A 270 18.53 -26.10 9.63
CA LYS A 270 19.40 -26.45 8.50
C LYS A 270 20.77 -25.77 8.58
N ILE A 271 20.82 -24.52 9.06
CA ILE A 271 22.09 -23.80 9.27
C ILE A 271 22.86 -24.41 10.44
N GLY A 272 22.16 -24.80 11.51
CA GLY A 272 22.73 -25.48 12.66
C GLY A 272 23.15 -24.54 13.79
N LEU A 273 23.16 -25.09 15.01
CA LEU A 273 23.60 -24.39 16.21
C LEU A 273 25.09 -23.97 16.09
N GLN A 274 25.45 -22.83 16.66
CA GLN A 274 26.82 -22.25 16.66
C GLN A 274 27.38 -21.89 15.28
N HIS A 275 26.61 -22.04 14.20
CA HIS A 275 27.04 -21.63 12.87
C HIS A 275 26.79 -20.14 12.64
N VAL A 276 27.65 -19.53 11.84
CA VAL A 276 27.56 -18.12 11.43
C VAL A 276 27.17 -18.04 9.96
N ILE A 277 26.22 -17.17 9.64
CA ILE A 277 25.77 -16.89 8.27
C ILE A 277 25.83 -15.38 7.98
N LYS A 278 26.12 -15.03 6.73
CA LYS A 278 25.98 -13.65 6.25
C LYS A 278 24.50 -13.26 6.30
N LYS A 279 24.20 -12.14 6.97
CA LYS A 279 22.86 -11.56 7.09
C LYS A 279 22.23 -11.32 5.72
N GLU A 280 23.02 -10.84 4.76
CA GLU A 280 22.58 -10.61 3.38
C GLU A 280 22.04 -11.88 2.72
N LYS A 281 22.76 -13.01 2.84
CA LYS A 281 22.32 -14.30 2.27
C LYS A 281 20.98 -14.73 2.86
N LEU A 282 20.81 -14.59 4.18
CA LEU A 282 19.56 -14.93 4.84
C LEU A 282 18.43 -13.97 4.43
N SER A 283 18.72 -12.66 4.35
CA SER A 283 17.78 -11.65 3.86
C SER A 283 17.28 -11.95 2.45
N GLN A 284 18.17 -12.34 1.53
CA GLN A 284 17.80 -12.71 0.15
C GLN A 284 16.82 -13.89 0.12
N ILE A 285 17.07 -14.93 0.92
CA ILE A 285 16.18 -16.09 1.03
C ILE A 285 14.83 -15.70 1.60
N LEU A 286 14.79 -14.84 2.62
CA LEU A 286 13.54 -14.48 3.30
C LEU A 286 12.73 -13.42 2.52
N ALA A 287 13.40 -12.55 1.76
CA ALA A 287 12.77 -11.47 0.99
C ALA A 287 11.73 -11.97 -0.03
N GLN A 288 11.88 -13.19 -0.56
CA GLN A 288 10.94 -13.78 -1.52
C GLN A 288 9.52 -13.97 -0.95
N TYR A 289 9.38 -14.02 0.38
CA TYR A 289 8.09 -14.16 1.05
C TYR A 289 7.40 -12.83 1.32
N PHE A 290 8.08 -11.70 1.04
CA PHE A 290 7.56 -10.37 1.26
C PHE A 290 7.07 -9.73 -0.04
N LEU A 291 5.89 -9.12 0.07
CA LEU A 291 5.35 -8.19 -0.90
C LEU A 291 5.96 -6.79 -0.68
N GLY A 292 5.71 -5.87 -1.61
CA GLY A 292 6.16 -4.48 -1.51
C GLY A 292 7.50 -4.25 -2.22
N ASP A 293 8.00 -3.02 -2.11
CA ASP A 293 9.31 -2.61 -2.61
C ASP A 293 10.44 -3.06 -1.67
N ASP A 294 11.68 -2.81 -2.08
CA ASP A 294 12.85 -3.31 -1.34
C ASP A 294 13.05 -2.60 -0.01
N ASP A 295 12.71 -1.31 0.08
CA ASP A 295 12.75 -0.56 1.34
C ASP A 295 11.79 -1.15 2.37
N PHE A 296 10.56 -1.47 1.96
CA PHE A 296 9.59 -2.14 2.83
C PHE A 296 10.10 -3.52 3.27
N LYS A 297 10.64 -4.33 2.35
CA LYS A 297 11.20 -5.65 2.69
C LYS A 297 12.34 -5.54 3.70
N ILE A 298 13.24 -4.57 3.55
CA ILE A 298 14.35 -4.34 4.48
C ILE A 298 13.82 -4.05 5.89
N VAL A 299 12.80 -3.20 6.01
CA VAL A 299 12.16 -2.88 7.30
C VAL A 299 11.54 -4.14 7.92
N GLN A 300 10.80 -4.93 7.14
CA GLN A 300 10.18 -6.16 7.66
C GLN A 300 11.22 -7.20 8.09
N LEU A 301 12.27 -7.41 7.29
CA LEU A 301 13.35 -8.34 7.62
C LEU A 301 14.09 -7.93 8.90
N ARG A 302 14.32 -6.63 9.10
CA ARG A 302 14.88 -6.11 10.34
C ARG A 302 14.00 -6.48 11.54
N GLN A 303 12.68 -6.32 11.44
CA GLN A 303 11.74 -6.70 12.50
C GLN A 303 11.76 -8.21 12.78
N ILE A 304 11.87 -9.05 11.74
CA ILE A 304 12.01 -10.50 11.91
C ILE A 304 13.29 -10.84 12.66
N PHE A 305 14.44 -10.27 12.27
CA PHE A 305 15.71 -10.55 12.96
C PHE A 305 15.71 -10.05 14.40
N CYS A 306 15.17 -8.86 14.68
CA CYS A 306 14.98 -8.39 16.05
C CYS A 306 14.07 -9.34 16.85
N SER A 307 13.00 -9.88 16.24
CA SER A 307 12.15 -10.87 16.90
C SER A 307 12.90 -12.16 17.23
N LEU A 308 13.71 -12.69 16.31
CA LEU A 308 14.51 -13.89 16.53
C LEU A 308 15.57 -13.69 17.62
N GLU A 309 16.21 -12.52 17.65
CA GLU A 309 17.21 -12.14 18.65
C GLU A 309 16.58 -11.96 20.03
N ASN A 310 15.40 -11.33 20.13
CA ASN A 310 14.65 -11.21 21.39
C ASN A 310 14.26 -12.57 21.99
N HIS A 311 14.11 -13.61 21.15
CA HIS A 311 13.87 -14.99 21.60
C HIS A 311 15.17 -15.77 21.88
N ASN A 312 16.33 -15.12 21.80
CA ASN A 312 17.67 -15.70 21.94
C ASN A 312 17.98 -16.80 20.92
N PHE A 313 17.29 -16.85 19.78
CA PHE A 313 17.59 -17.84 18.73
C PHE A 313 18.85 -17.48 17.96
N ILE A 314 19.04 -16.19 17.72
CA ILE A 314 20.18 -15.66 16.99
C ILE A 314 20.87 -14.54 17.76
N LEU A 315 22.08 -14.20 17.34
CA LEU A 315 22.78 -12.96 17.70
C LEU A 315 23.27 -12.27 16.43
N GLN A 316 23.01 -10.98 16.33
CA GLN A 316 23.41 -10.16 15.19
C GLN A 316 24.71 -9.41 15.53
N GLN A 317 25.71 -9.47 14.65
CA GLN A 317 26.95 -8.69 14.75
C GLN A 317 27.35 -8.18 13.36
N GLY A 318 27.19 -6.89 13.11
CA GLY A 318 27.42 -6.29 11.79
C GLY A 318 26.64 -7.00 10.67
N GLY A 319 27.37 -7.49 9.65
CA GLY A 319 26.80 -8.23 8.52
C GLY A 319 26.55 -9.72 8.78
N TYR A 320 26.69 -10.21 10.02
CA TYR A 320 26.65 -11.63 10.36
C TYR A 320 25.58 -11.95 11.39
N ILE A 321 25.10 -13.19 11.34
CA ILE A 321 24.14 -13.78 12.27
C ILE A 321 24.73 -15.08 12.79
N LEU A 322 24.84 -15.21 14.12
CA LEU A 322 25.19 -16.45 14.81
C LEU A 322 23.92 -17.14 15.31
N ILE A 323 23.78 -18.45 15.04
CA ILE A 323 22.69 -19.25 15.61
C ILE A 323 23.04 -19.64 17.05
N ARG A 324 22.45 -18.96 18.04
CA ARG A 324 22.71 -19.20 19.47
C ARG A 324 21.90 -20.33 20.06
N ARG A 325 20.65 -20.49 19.58
CA ARG A 325 19.73 -21.51 20.08
C ARG A 325 18.75 -21.89 18.98
N LEU A 326 18.48 -23.19 18.84
CA LEU A 326 17.42 -23.66 17.97
C LEU A 326 16.05 -23.56 18.68
N PRO A 327 15.00 -23.08 18.00
CA PRO A 327 13.64 -23.11 18.51
C PRO A 327 13.23 -24.54 18.91
N LYS A 328 12.71 -24.72 20.13
CA LYS A 328 12.35 -26.04 20.65
C LYS A 328 10.97 -26.48 20.16
N TRP A 329 10.89 -27.68 19.59
CA TRP A 329 9.63 -28.35 19.30
C TRP A 329 9.06 -28.97 20.58
N LEU A 330 7.74 -28.96 20.74
CA LEU A 330 7.10 -29.51 21.95
C LEU A 330 7.22 -31.04 22.06
N ASN A 331 7.45 -31.72 20.95
CA ASN A 331 7.64 -33.16 20.89
C ASN A 331 9.11 -33.61 20.89
N ALA A 332 10.06 -32.67 20.98
CA ALA A 332 11.47 -33.02 21.10
C ALA A 332 11.74 -33.49 22.55
N LYS A 333 12.10 -34.78 22.69
CA LYS A 333 12.61 -35.34 23.95
C LYS A 333 13.95 -34.73 24.33
#